data_AF-A0A3D6CFH6-F1
#
_entry.id   AF-A0A3D6CFH6-F1
#
_cell.length_a   1.000
_cell.length_b   1.000
_cell.length_c   1.000
_cell.angle_alpha   90.00
_cell.angle_beta   90.00
_cell.angle_gamma   90.00
#
_symmetry.space_group_name_H-M   'P 1'
#
loop_
_entity.id
_entity.type
_entity.pdbx_description
1 polymer ?
#
loop_
_entity_poly.entity_id
_entity_poly.type
_entity_poly.pdbx_seq_one_letter_code
_entity_poly.pdbx_strand_id
1 'polypeptide(L)'
;MNKKYWQSFGELNQTDAFRKETENEFKEELLPVEELSKEGLLEGKTPRRDFLKYLGFSTAAAALAASCEMPVKKAIPYVQKPDNLIPGVPNYYASTYINGGDAISVVVKQRDGRPIKIEGNEMSGLTKGGTSARAQASVLDLYDTIRLRHPLQRDGKGFKEVSTFEAFDKMVGDALASLGGKQVVLLTSTINSPSTLQLINEFLAKYPGSRHVQYDGVSYSGMLLANEACYGKRALPSYHFDKAKTIVSLSADFL
;
A
#
# COMPACT_ATOMS: atom_id res chain seq x y z
N MET A 1 -18.00 46.80 -4.90
CA MET A 1 -18.67 47.38 -3.71
C MET A 1 -18.51 46.38 -2.57
N ASN A 2 -17.59 46.64 -1.64
CA ASN A 2 -17.27 45.70 -0.56
C ASN A 2 -18.31 45.88 0.56
N LYS A 3 -19.03 44.83 0.92
CA LYS A 3 -20.00 44.87 2.04
C LYS A 3 -19.23 44.91 3.35
N LYS A 4 -19.34 46.00 4.09
CA LYS A 4 -18.79 46.10 5.44
C LYS A 4 -19.77 45.45 6.41
N TYR A 5 -19.28 44.47 7.17
CA TYR A 5 -20.04 43.81 8.23
C TYR A 5 -19.53 44.33 9.56
N TRP A 6 -20.43 44.88 10.38
CA TRP A 6 -20.12 45.38 11.71
C TRP A 6 -20.34 44.26 12.73
N GLN A 7 -19.43 44.14 13.69
CA GLN A 7 -19.45 43.11 14.73
C GLN A 7 -20.33 43.51 15.93
N SER A 8 -20.61 44.80 16.12
CA SER A 8 -21.51 45.28 17.17
C SER A 8 -22.24 46.56 16.78
N PHE A 9 -23.33 46.87 17.49
CA PHE A 9 -24.05 48.14 17.34
C PHE A 9 -23.19 49.36 17.74
N GLY A 10 -22.21 49.17 18.64
CA GLY A 10 -21.25 50.21 19.00
C GLY A 10 -20.31 50.57 17.84
N GLU A 11 -19.89 49.57 17.07
CA GLU A 11 -19.04 49.76 15.88
C GLU A 11 -19.79 50.49 14.75
N LEU A 12 -21.08 50.19 14.57
CA LEU A 12 -21.92 50.86 13.57
C LEU A 12 -22.13 52.34 13.91
N ASN A 13 -22.42 52.64 15.19
CA ASN A 13 -22.78 53.99 15.64
C ASN A 13 -21.59 54.85 16.08
N GLN A 14 -20.37 54.30 16.08
CA GLN A 14 -19.15 54.97 16.53
C GLN A 14 -19.31 55.68 17.88
N THR A 15 -19.96 55.01 18.84
CA THR A 15 -20.17 55.59 20.17
C THR A 15 -18.86 55.80 20.90
N ASP A 16 -18.79 56.83 21.75
CA ASP A 16 -17.56 57.18 22.49
C ASP A 16 -17.07 56.03 23.40
N ALA A 17 -17.99 55.22 23.91
CA ALA A 17 -17.66 54.02 24.67
C ALA A 17 -16.94 52.96 23.82
N PHE A 18 -17.41 52.72 22.59
CA PHE A 18 -16.79 51.77 21.67
C PHE A 18 -15.40 52.25 21.24
N ARG A 19 -15.24 53.54 20.93
CA ARG A 19 -13.92 54.12 20.58
C ARG A 19 -12.90 53.96 21.71
N LYS A 20 -13.30 54.21 22.97
CA LYS A 20 -12.43 54.00 24.13
C LYS A 20 -12.04 52.53 24.35
N GLU A 21 -12.92 51.61 23.99
CA GLU A 21 -12.70 50.17 24.14
C GLU A 21 -11.80 49.63 23.01
N THR A 22 -11.97 50.12 21.78
CA THR A 22 -11.06 49.82 20.65
C THR A 22 -9.66 50.41 20.87
N GLU A 23 -9.56 51.64 21.40
CA GLU A 23 -8.27 52.26 21.73
C GLU A 23 -7.51 51.51 22.83
N ASN A 24 -8.22 50.76 23.69
CA ASN A 24 -7.64 49.96 24.77
C ASN A 24 -7.79 48.44 24.54
N GLU A 25 -7.96 47.99 23.29
CA GLU A 25 -8.20 46.57 22.97
C GLU A 25 -7.03 45.68 23.39
N PHE A 26 -5.81 46.23 23.36
CA PHE A 26 -4.62 45.63 23.95
C PHE A 26 -4.11 46.54 25.07
N LYS A 27 -4.65 46.37 26.28
CA LYS A 27 -4.11 47.06 27.45
C LYS A 27 -2.61 46.73 27.56
N GLU A 28 -1.75 47.75 27.52
CA GLU A 28 -0.32 47.59 27.81
C GLU A 28 -0.07 47.10 29.25
N GLU A 29 -1.06 47.19 30.14
CA GLU A 29 -1.10 46.50 31.44
C GLU A 29 -1.28 44.97 31.33
N LEU A 30 -0.92 44.35 30.21
CA LEU A 30 -0.75 42.90 30.17
C LEU A 30 0.56 42.55 30.87
N LEU A 31 0.43 42.52 32.20
CA LEU A 31 1.34 41.93 33.20
C LEU A 31 2.51 42.87 33.58
N PRO A 32 2.64 43.30 34.85
CA PRO A 32 3.84 43.95 35.34
C PRO A 32 4.93 42.87 35.52
N VAL A 33 5.48 42.40 34.41
CA VAL A 33 6.60 41.44 34.42
C VAL A 33 7.83 42.07 35.10
N GLU A 34 7.97 43.40 35.03
CA GLU A 34 9.07 44.13 35.69
C GLU A 34 8.95 44.16 37.23
N GLU A 35 7.74 44.25 37.81
CA GLU A 35 7.58 44.25 39.29
C GLU A 35 7.86 42.88 39.92
N LEU A 36 7.63 41.79 39.18
CA LEU A 36 7.85 40.41 39.64
C LEU A 36 9.33 39.97 39.63
N SER A 37 10.22 40.78 39.06
CA SER A 37 11.66 40.48 39.07
C SER A 37 12.37 40.89 40.36
N LYS A 38 11.74 41.75 41.19
CA LYS A 38 12.36 42.33 42.40
C LYS A 38 11.91 41.69 43.71
N GLU A 39 10.69 41.16 43.77
CA GLU A 39 10.19 40.40 44.93
C GLU A 39 9.63 39.07 44.43
N GLY A 40 10.18 37.97 44.93
CA GLY A 40 9.89 36.63 44.43
C GLY A 40 8.38 36.31 44.46
N LEU A 41 7.95 35.52 43.47
CA LEU A 41 6.57 35.06 43.24
C LEU A 41 5.85 34.45 44.47
N LEU A 42 6.61 34.11 45.52
CA LEU A 42 6.15 33.41 46.73
C LEU A 42 5.95 34.31 47.94
N GLU A 43 6.47 35.55 47.95
CA GLU A 43 6.42 36.45 49.13
C GLU A 43 5.34 37.53 49.05
N GLY A 44 4.78 37.80 47.86
CA GLY A 44 3.65 38.71 47.69
C GLY A 44 2.30 38.06 48.06
N LYS A 45 1.45 38.76 48.82
CA LYS A 45 0.03 38.37 49.01
C LYS A 45 -0.76 38.54 47.70
N THR A 46 -0.57 37.63 46.75
CA THR A 46 -1.36 37.60 45.51
C THR A 46 -2.71 36.91 45.76
N PRO A 47 -3.85 37.45 45.29
CA PRO A 47 -5.13 36.75 45.36
C PRO A 47 -5.06 35.45 44.54
N ARG A 48 -5.66 34.36 45.05
CA ARG A 48 -5.64 33.01 44.45
C ARG A 48 -5.92 32.99 42.94
N ARG A 49 -6.80 33.88 42.47
CA ARG A 49 -7.16 34.03 41.05
C ARG A 49 -5.97 34.44 40.19
N ASP A 50 -5.14 35.37 40.65
CA ASP A 50 -4.04 35.88 39.84
C ASP A 50 -2.87 34.89 39.85
N PHE A 51 -2.64 34.19 40.96
CA PHE A 51 -1.74 33.03 40.98
C PHE A 51 -2.13 31.97 39.94
N LEU A 52 -3.42 31.59 39.87
CA LEU A 52 -3.90 30.61 38.89
C LEU A 52 -3.78 31.10 37.44
N LYS A 53 -3.93 32.41 37.18
CA LYS A 53 -3.64 32.98 35.86
C LYS A 53 -2.16 32.83 35.52
N TYR A 54 -1.25 33.26 36.40
CA TYR A 54 0.19 33.19 36.14
C TYR A 54 0.67 31.74 35.97
N LEU A 55 0.23 30.84 36.85
CA LEU A 55 0.53 29.42 36.74
C LEU A 55 -0.05 28.84 35.44
N GLY A 56 -1.32 29.12 35.14
CA GLY A 56 -1.97 28.67 33.90
C GLY A 56 -1.25 29.15 32.63
N PHE A 57 -0.89 30.44 32.56
CA PHE A 57 -0.19 31.03 31.42
C PHE A 57 1.26 30.53 31.29
N SER A 58 2.01 30.46 32.38
CA SER A 58 3.39 29.97 32.36
C SER A 58 3.48 28.48 32.02
N THR A 59 2.58 27.66 32.56
CA THR A 59 2.53 26.22 32.24
C THR A 59 2.08 26.00 30.79
N ALA A 60 1.10 26.77 30.29
CA ALA A 60 0.67 26.70 28.89
C ALA A 60 1.77 27.17 27.93
N ALA A 61 2.48 28.26 28.24
CA ALA A 61 3.58 28.76 27.43
C ALA A 61 4.77 27.78 27.40
N ALA A 62 5.13 27.20 28.54
CA ALA A 62 6.17 26.18 28.62
C ALA A 62 5.78 24.90 27.88
N ALA A 63 4.52 24.46 28.00
CA ALA A 63 4.00 23.30 27.26
C ALA A 63 4.00 23.56 25.74
N LEU A 64 3.62 24.74 25.29
CA LEU A 64 3.68 25.10 23.86
C LEU A 64 5.11 25.19 23.34
N ALA A 65 6.04 25.77 24.11
CA ALA A 65 7.45 25.83 23.73
C ALA A 65 8.10 24.44 23.67
N ALA A 66 7.82 23.57 24.64
CA ALA A 66 8.31 22.19 24.67
C ALA A 66 7.62 21.27 23.64
N SER A 67 6.36 21.54 23.28
CA SER A 67 5.60 20.76 22.29
C SER A 67 5.86 21.18 20.84
N CYS A 68 6.62 22.24 20.60
CA CYS A 68 6.95 22.77 19.28
C CYS A 68 8.31 22.31 18.71
N GLU A 69 8.97 21.31 19.32
CA GLU A 69 10.10 20.65 18.66
C GLU A 69 9.61 19.76 17.53
N MET A 70 9.41 20.36 16.35
CA MET A 70 9.18 19.60 15.13
C MET A 70 10.44 18.80 14.78
N PRO A 71 10.34 17.47 14.60
CA PRO A 71 11.50 16.66 14.29
C PRO A 71 12.10 17.08 12.94
N VAL A 72 13.42 17.22 12.89
CA VAL A 72 14.14 17.56 11.66
C VAL A 72 13.92 16.47 10.62
N LYS A 73 13.19 16.80 9.54
CA LYS A 73 12.97 15.89 8.41
C LYS A 73 14.15 15.99 7.44
N LYS A 74 14.84 14.88 7.20
CA LYS A 74 15.97 14.79 6.26
C LYS A 74 15.47 14.38 4.87
N ALA A 75 15.96 15.06 3.84
CA ALA A 75 15.78 14.65 2.45
C ALA A 75 17.08 14.00 1.96
N ILE A 76 17.01 12.71 1.58
CA ILE A 76 18.17 11.94 1.12
C ILE A 76 18.09 11.84 -0.41
N PRO A 77 19.01 12.47 -1.16
CA PRO A 77 19.04 12.35 -2.62
C PRO A 77 19.60 10.99 -3.06
N TYR A 78 19.36 10.63 -4.31
CA TYR A 78 19.99 9.48 -4.93
C TYR A 78 21.51 9.70 -5.05
N VAL A 79 22.31 8.71 -4.64
CA VAL A 79 23.77 8.72 -4.86
C VAL A 79 24.08 8.60 -6.36
N GLN A 80 23.37 7.69 -7.04
CA GLN A 80 23.36 7.57 -8.50
C GLN A 80 21.90 7.57 -8.95
N LYS A 81 21.48 8.64 -9.61
CA LYS A 81 20.09 8.77 -10.09
C LYS A 81 19.94 8.03 -11.42
N PRO A 82 18.96 7.12 -11.57
CA PRO A 82 18.60 6.58 -12.88
C PRO A 82 18.08 7.68 -13.81
N ASP A 83 18.40 7.61 -15.10
CA ASP A 83 17.96 8.61 -16.09
C ASP A 83 16.44 8.65 -16.25
N ASN A 84 15.79 7.50 -16.13
CA ASN A 84 14.34 7.34 -16.27
C ASN A 84 13.56 7.68 -14.99
N LEU A 85 14.20 8.23 -13.95
CA LEU A 85 13.56 8.54 -12.67
C LEU A 85 13.69 10.02 -12.35
N ILE A 86 12.56 10.74 -12.32
CA ILE A 86 12.48 12.10 -11.82
C ILE A 86 11.79 12.07 -10.46
N PRO A 87 12.48 12.40 -9.35
CA PRO A 87 11.89 12.36 -8.02
C PRO A 87 10.61 13.18 -7.95
N GLY A 88 9.55 12.59 -7.43
CA GLY A 88 8.25 13.26 -7.33
C GLY A 88 7.39 13.22 -8.60
N VAL A 89 7.86 12.65 -9.71
CA VAL A 89 7.04 12.35 -10.89
C VAL A 89 6.79 10.84 -10.97
N PRO A 90 5.52 10.38 -11.06
CA PRO A 90 5.24 8.96 -11.18
C PRO A 90 5.57 8.43 -12.58
N ASN A 91 6.13 7.22 -12.63
CA ASN A 91 6.30 6.45 -13.85
C ASN A 91 5.20 5.39 -13.97
N TYR A 92 4.95 4.92 -15.20
CA TYR A 92 3.95 3.89 -15.48
C TYR A 92 4.61 2.74 -16.23
N TYR A 93 4.41 1.52 -15.77
CA TYR A 93 4.97 0.31 -16.38
C TYR A 93 3.87 -0.67 -16.74
N ALA A 94 3.89 -1.18 -17.97
CA ALA A 94 2.99 -2.26 -18.38
C ALA A 94 3.43 -3.58 -17.74
N SER A 95 2.48 -4.29 -17.14
CA SER A 95 2.69 -5.58 -16.50
C SER A 95 1.46 -6.47 -16.63
N THR A 96 1.51 -7.66 -16.05
CA THR A 96 0.41 -8.63 -16.04
C THR A 96 0.21 -9.13 -14.63
N TYR A 97 -1.01 -8.98 -14.11
CA TYR A 97 -1.43 -9.57 -12.85
C TYR A 97 -1.87 -11.02 -13.10
N ILE A 98 -1.29 -11.96 -12.36
CA ILE A 98 -1.63 -13.39 -12.43
C ILE A 98 -1.85 -13.91 -11.01
N ASN A 99 -3.11 -14.16 -10.63
CA ASN A 99 -3.44 -14.80 -9.36
C ASN A 99 -4.86 -15.39 -9.40
N GLY A 100 -5.07 -16.54 -8.76
CA GLY A 100 -6.41 -17.12 -8.58
C GLY A 100 -7.13 -17.46 -9.89
N GLY A 101 -6.39 -17.73 -10.97
CA GLY A 101 -6.93 -17.95 -12.32
C GLY A 101 -7.16 -16.66 -13.14
N ASP A 102 -7.06 -15.49 -12.53
CA ASP A 102 -7.14 -14.21 -13.23
C ASP A 102 -5.81 -13.91 -13.92
N ALA A 103 -5.86 -13.56 -15.22
CA ALA A 103 -4.74 -13.01 -15.97
C ALA A 103 -5.17 -11.66 -16.56
N ILE A 104 -4.76 -10.57 -15.92
CA ILE A 104 -5.22 -9.22 -16.25
C ILE A 104 -4.02 -8.39 -16.72
N SER A 105 -4.12 -7.77 -17.89
CA SER A 105 -3.12 -6.78 -18.32
C SER A 105 -3.31 -5.49 -17.54
N VAL A 106 -2.24 -5.04 -16.88
CA VAL A 106 -2.27 -3.92 -15.95
C VAL A 106 -1.16 -2.92 -16.25
N VAL A 107 -1.34 -1.69 -15.76
CA VAL A 107 -0.34 -0.63 -15.73
C VAL A 107 -0.06 -0.30 -14.27
N VAL A 108 1.21 -0.40 -13.88
CA VAL A 108 1.66 -0.15 -12.52
C VAL A 108 2.20 1.27 -12.44
N LYS A 109 1.56 2.10 -11.60
CA LYS A 109 2.06 3.42 -11.25
C LYS A 109 3.11 3.29 -10.17
N GLN A 110 4.30 3.80 -10.45
CA GLN A 110 5.47 3.75 -9.58
C GLN A 110 5.87 5.16 -9.15
N ARG A 111 6.21 5.34 -7.88
CA ARG A 111 6.82 6.57 -7.35
C ARG A 111 8.20 6.25 -6.82
N ASP A 112 9.23 6.89 -7.38
CA ASP A 112 10.62 6.78 -6.91
C ASP A 112 11.11 5.33 -6.72
N GLY A 113 10.71 4.41 -7.61
CA GLY A 113 11.07 2.99 -7.50
C GLY A 113 9.98 2.09 -6.89
N ARG A 114 8.95 2.65 -6.28
CA ARG A 114 7.96 1.90 -5.49
C ARG A 114 6.58 1.86 -6.17
N PRO A 115 6.02 0.68 -6.49
CA PRO A 115 4.64 0.56 -6.95
C PRO A 115 3.66 1.16 -5.95
N ILE A 116 2.79 2.07 -6.36
CA ILE A 116 1.80 2.70 -5.45
C ILE A 116 0.36 2.40 -5.84
N LYS A 117 0.13 2.03 -7.09
CA LYS A 117 -1.20 1.75 -7.63
C LYS A 117 -1.09 0.88 -8.86
N ILE A 118 -2.07 0.01 -9.05
CA ILE A 118 -2.25 -0.81 -10.24
C ILE A 118 -3.53 -0.32 -10.91
N GLU A 119 -3.50 -0.13 -12.21
CA GLU A 119 -4.68 0.16 -13.03
C GLU A 119 -4.72 -0.79 -14.23
N GLY A 120 -5.85 -0.86 -14.92
CA GLY A 120 -5.99 -1.75 -16.06
C GLY A 120 -5.29 -1.14 -17.28
N ASN A 121 -4.74 -2.00 -18.13
CA ASN A 121 -4.15 -1.51 -19.37
C ASN A 121 -5.25 -1.22 -20.39
N GLU A 122 -5.43 0.05 -20.75
CA GLU A 122 -6.39 0.49 -21.76
C GLU A 122 -6.11 -0.13 -23.14
N MET A 123 -4.84 -0.46 -23.43
CA MET A 123 -4.44 -1.10 -24.69
C MET A 123 -4.74 -2.61 -24.71
N SER A 124 -5.25 -3.18 -23.62
CA SER A 124 -5.61 -4.61 -23.55
C SER A 124 -6.86 -4.90 -24.38
N GLY A 125 -6.76 -5.76 -25.39
CA GLY A 125 -7.91 -6.19 -26.19
C GLY A 125 -8.98 -6.96 -25.39
N LEU A 126 -8.60 -7.54 -24.25
CA LEU A 126 -9.47 -8.33 -23.38
C LEU A 126 -10.20 -7.45 -22.37
N THR A 127 -9.44 -6.72 -21.55
CA THR A 127 -9.99 -5.98 -20.41
C THR A 127 -10.25 -4.51 -20.71
N LYS A 128 -9.66 -3.94 -21.78
CA LYS A 128 -9.85 -2.54 -22.22
C LYS A 128 -9.75 -1.52 -21.07
N GLY A 129 -8.78 -1.69 -20.18
CA GLY A 129 -8.61 -0.84 -18.98
C GLY A 129 -9.30 -1.34 -17.71
N GLY A 130 -10.09 -2.42 -17.78
CA GLY A 130 -10.71 -3.05 -16.62
C GLY A 130 -9.72 -3.76 -15.68
N THR A 131 -10.01 -3.73 -14.38
CA THR A 131 -9.27 -4.45 -13.33
C THR A 131 -10.23 -5.14 -12.36
N SER A 132 -9.74 -6.13 -11.62
CA SER A 132 -10.47 -6.74 -10.50
C SER A 132 -10.10 -6.09 -9.16
N ALA A 133 -10.98 -6.23 -8.17
CA ALA A 133 -10.70 -5.79 -6.79
C ALA A 133 -9.43 -6.46 -6.22
N ARG A 134 -9.20 -7.73 -6.59
CA ARG A 134 -7.99 -8.48 -6.20
C ARG A 134 -6.72 -7.87 -6.81
N ALA A 135 -6.75 -7.50 -8.09
CA ALA A 135 -5.62 -6.85 -8.76
C ALA A 135 -5.32 -5.46 -8.15
N GLN A 136 -6.35 -4.71 -7.78
CA GLN A 136 -6.20 -3.42 -7.11
C GLN A 136 -5.60 -3.57 -5.70
N ALA A 137 -6.00 -4.61 -4.96
CA ALA A 137 -5.52 -4.89 -3.61
C ALA A 137 -4.12 -5.52 -3.56
N SER A 138 -3.60 -6.06 -4.66
CA SER A 138 -2.31 -6.76 -4.65
C SER A 138 -1.10 -5.86 -4.36
N VAL A 139 -1.27 -4.54 -4.45
CA VAL A 139 -0.25 -3.59 -3.95
C VAL A 139 -0.03 -3.76 -2.45
N LEU A 140 -1.09 -4.05 -1.69
CA LEU A 140 -0.99 -4.26 -0.24
C LEU A 140 -0.24 -5.55 0.09
N ASP A 141 -0.49 -6.62 -0.68
CA ASP A 141 0.23 -7.90 -0.56
C ASP A 141 1.74 -7.68 -0.78
N LEU A 142 2.13 -6.87 -1.76
CA LEU A 142 3.55 -6.53 -1.97
C LEU A 142 4.20 -5.88 -0.74
N TYR A 143 3.47 -5.02 -0.03
CA TYR A 143 3.96 -4.27 1.14
C TYR A 143 3.66 -4.92 2.48
N ASP A 144 3.19 -6.17 2.48
CA ASP A 144 2.89 -6.87 3.72
C ASP A 144 4.16 -7.22 4.50
N THR A 145 4.18 -6.87 5.78
CA THR A 145 5.32 -7.04 6.68
C THR A 145 5.47 -8.47 7.20
N ILE A 146 4.41 -9.30 7.12
CA ILE A 146 4.44 -10.72 7.55
C ILE A 146 4.97 -11.68 6.47
N ARG A 147 5.38 -11.17 5.30
CA ARG A 147 5.98 -11.98 4.24
C ARG A 147 7.31 -12.59 4.69
N LEU A 148 7.56 -13.80 4.22
CA LEU A 148 8.85 -14.46 4.42
C LEU A 148 9.96 -13.66 3.76
N ARG A 149 10.91 -13.19 4.56
CA ARG A 149 12.08 -12.42 4.10
C ARG A 149 13.21 -13.31 3.59
N HIS A 150 13.32 -14.51 4.16
CA HIS A 150 14.35 -15.49 3.86
C HIS A 150 13.73 -16.88 3.68
N PRO A 151 14.33 -17.74 2.83
CA PRO A 151 13.92 -19.13 2.72
C PRO A 151 14.08 -19.87 4.05
N LEU A 152 13.21 -20.85 4.30
CA LEU A 152 13.21 -21.65 5.52
C LEU A 152 13.55 -23.11 5.21
N GLN A 153 14.39 -23.72 6.05
CA GLN A 153 14.68 -25.14 6.05
C GLN A 153 14.07 -25.79 7.29
N ARG A 154 13.56 -27.02 7.15
CA ARG A 154 13.14 -27.82 8.29
C ARG A 154 14.35 -28.25 9.12
N ASP A 155 14.30 -27.97 10.43
CA ASP A 155 15.31 -28.36 11.41
C ASP A 155 14.62 -29.12 12.56
N GLY A 156 14.72 -30.45 12.53
CA GLY A 156 13.98 -31.34 13.43
C GLY A 156 12.46 -31.12 13.37
N LYS A 157 11.90 -30.56 14.45
CA LYS A 157 10.46 -30.22 14.57
C LYS A 157 10.13 -28.78 14.15
N GLY A 158 11.13 -27.93 13.91
CA GLY A 158 10.94 -26.52 13.59
C GLY A 158 11.39 -26.15 12.18
N PHE A 159 11.34 -24.85 11.89
CA PHE A 159 11.92 -24.24 10.69
C PHE A 159 12.97 -23.22 11.09
N LYS A 160 14.06 -23.18 10.33
CA LYS A 160 15.19 -22.27 10.51
C LYS A 160 15.42 -21.50 9.21
N GLU A 161 15.75 -20.22 9.33
CA GLU A 161 16.12 -19.38 8.18
C GLU A 161 17.44 -19.84 7.55
N VAL A 162 17.46 -19.88 6.22
CA VAL A 162 18.66 -20.03 5.40
C VAL A 162 19.09 -18.63 4.97
N SER A 163 20.35 -18.29 5.25
CA SER A 163 20.84 -16.91 5.14
C SER A 163 20.93 -16.38 3.72
N THR A 164 21.12 -17.24 2.71
CA THR A 164 21.25 -16.82 1.31
C THR A 164 20.46 -17.73 0.36
N PHE A 165 20.06 -17.18 -0.78
CA PHE A 165 19.36 -17.92 -1.83
C PHE A 165 20.29 -18.97 -2.47
N GLU A 166 21.58 -18.67 -2.62
CA GLU A 166 22.55 -19.59 -3.20
C GLU A 166 22.77 -20.83 -2.32
N ALA A 167 22.74 -20.67 -0.99
CA ALA A 167 22.82 -21.78 -0.06
C ALA A 167 21.56 -22.67 -0.18
N PHE A 168 20.39 -22.05 -0.30
CA PHE A 168 19.13 -22.76 -0.49
C PHE A 168 19.11 -23.52 -1.83
N ASP A 169 19.52 -22.87 -2.92
CA ASP A 169 19.59 -23.49 -4.26
C ASP A 169 20.54 -24.68 -4.27
N LYS A 170 21.70 -24.57 -3.62
CA LYS A 170 22.64 -25.68 -3.47
C LYS A 170 22.01 -26.85 -2.73
N MET A 171 21.27 -26.59 -1.64
CA MET A 171 20.60 -27.65 -0.88
C MET A 171 19.54 -28.36 -1.72
N VAL A 172 18.74 -27.62 -2.50
CA VAL A 172 17.76 -28.21 -3.42
C VAL A 172 18.45 -29.02 -4.51
N GLY A 173 19.54 -28.51 -5.09
CA GLY A 173 20.36 -29.21 -6.08
C GLY A 173 20.95 -30.52 -5.55
N ASP A 174 21.55 -30.50 -4.37
CA ASP A 174 22.11 -31.67 -3.69
C ASP A 174 21.01 -32.71 -3.36
N ALA A 175 19.82 -32.25 -2.94
CA ALA A 175 18.67 -33.12 -2.71
C ALA A 175 18.16 -33.77 -4.01
N LEU A 176 18.10 -33.03 -5.12
CA LEU A 176 17.74 -33.57 -6.43
C LEU A 176 18.79 -34.56 -6.96
N ALA A 177 20.08 -34.29 -6.74
CA ALA A 177 21.15 -35.20 -7.14
C ALA A 177 21.14 -36.52 -6.35
N SER A 178 20.70 -36.47 -5.09
CA SER A 178 20.60 -37.63 -4.19
C SER A 178 19.29 -38.44 -4.32
N LEU A 179 18.42 -38.10 -5.28
CA LEU A 179 17.15 -38.82 -5.50
C LEU A 179 17.33 -40.29 -5.88
N GLY A 180 18.47 -40.67 -6.47
CA GLY A 180 18.75 -42.06 -6.86
C GLY A 180 17.72 -42.62 -7.85
N GLY A 181 17.23 -41.81 -8.78
CA GLY A 181 16.22 -42.21 -9.77
C GLY A 181 14.77 -42.17 -9.28
N LYS A 182 14.51 -41.66 -8.06
CA LYS A 182 13.14 -41.40 -7.59
C LYS A 182 12.46 -40.31 -8.41
N GLN A 183 11.15 -40.43 -8.54
CA GLN A 183 10.32 -39.48 -9.26
C GLN A 183 10.19 -38.16 -8.49
N VAL A 184 10.28 -37.04 -9.21
CA VAL A 184 9.96 -35.71 -8.67
C VAL A 184 8.53 -35.35 -9.07
N VAL A 185 7.80 -34.75 -8.15
CA VAL A 185 6.49 -34.16 -8.44
C VAL A 185 6.60 -32.66 -8.30
N LEU A 186 6.39 -31.94 -9.41
CA LEU A 186 6.22 -30.50 -9.38
C LEU A 186 4.73 -30.19 -9.20
N LEU A 187 4.36 -29.55 -8.09
CA LEU A 187 3.00 -29.13 -7.82
C LEU A 187 2.88 -27.63 -8.03
N THR A 188 1.99 -27.20 -8.91
CA THR A 188 1.74 -25.77 -9.17
C THR A 188 0.24 -25.49 -9.27
N SER A 189 -0.15 -24.23 -9.26
CA SER A 189 -1.44 -23.81 -9.82
C SER A 189 -1.42 -23.92 -11.35
N THR A 190 -2.54 -23.61 -12.01
CA THR A 190 -2.58 -23.48 -13.47
C THR A 190 -1.59 -22.41 -13.96
N ILE A 191 -0.67 -22.83 -14.83
CA ILE A 191 0.36 -21.98 -15.44
C ILE A 191 0.01 -21.75 -16.90
N ASN A 192 -0.20 -20.49 -17.27
CA ASN A 192 -0.51 -20.07 -18.63
C ASN A 192 0.68 -19.37 -19.34
N SER A 193 1.87 -19.39 -18.73
CA SER A 193 3.09 -18.77 -19.26
C SER A 193 3.86 -19.73 -20.18
N PRO A 194 4.04 -19.43 -21.48
CA PRO A 194 4.76 -20.31 -22.40
C PRO A 194 6.20 -20.57 -21.99
N SER A 195 6.91 -19.56 -21.50
CA SER A 195 8.32 -19.70 -21.07
C SER A 195 8.43 -20.57 -19.81
N THR A 196 7.49 -20.47 -18.89
CA THR A 196 7.46 -21.31 -17.69
C THR A 196 7.12 -22.76 -18.04
N LEU A 197 6.17 -22.98 -18.96
CA LEU A 197 5.85 -24.33 -19.45
C LEU A 197 7.04 -24.97 -20.17
N GLN A 198 7.79 -24.19 -20.96
CA GLN A 198 9.03 -24.66 -21.57
C GLN A 198 10.05 -25.10 -20.50
N LEU A 199 10.28 -24.26 -19.48
CA LEU A 199 11.20 -24.58 -18.39
C LEU A 199 10.79 -25.85 -17.62
N ILE A 200 9.48 -26.05 -17.40
CA ILE A 200 8.95 -27.27 -16.77
C ILE A 200 9.24 -28.49 -17.65
N ASN A 201 9.03 -28.39 -18.96
CA ASN A 201 9.32 -29.49 -19.88
C ASN A 201 10.82 -29.83 -19.91
N GLU A 202 11.69 -28.83 -19.93
CA GLU A 202 13.15 -29.00 -19.84
C GLU A 202 13.55 -29.66 -18.50
N PHE A 203 12.93 -29.25 -17.40
CA PHE A 203 13.13 -29.87 -16.08
C PHE A 203 12.69 -31.34 -16.07
N LEU A 204 11.50 -31.65 -16.57
CA LEU A 204 10.99 -33.03 -16.63
C LEU A 204 11.82 -33.92 -17.54
N ALA A 205 12.37 -33.38 -18.63
CA ALA A 205 13.28 -34.11 -19.52
C ALA A 205 14.59 -34.51 -18.81
N LYS A 206 15.08 -33.68 -17.87
CA LYS A 206 16.28 -33.97 -17.07
C LYS A 206 16.04 -35.05 -16.01
N TYR A 207 14.81 -35.23 -15.54
CA TYR A 207 14.44 -36.19 -14.48
C TYR A 207 13.34 -37.15 -14.96
N PRO A 208 13.68 -38.20 -15.74
CA PRO A 208 12.71 -39.16 -16.27
C PRO A 208 11.82 -39.78 -15.19
N GLY A 209 10.53 -39.95 -15.49
CA GLY A 209 9.53 -40.46 -14.54
C GLY A 209 8.97 -39.41 -13.57
N SER A 210 9.50 -38.20 -13.57
CA SER A 210 8.91 -37.06 -12.86
C SER A 210 7.62 -36.59 -13.55
N ARG A 211 6.74 -35.93 -12.78
CA ARG A 211 5.48 -35.40 -13.31
C ARG A 211 5.18 -33.99 -12.80
N HIS A 212 4.53 -33.21 -13.65
CA HIS A 212 3.94 -31.94 -13.28
C HIS A 212 2.45 -32.14 -12.98
N VAL A 213 2.02 -31.74 -11.79
CA VAL A 213 0.64 -31.81 -11.33
C VAL A 213 0.16 -30.40 -11.07
N GLN A 214 -0.95 -30.03 -11.70
CA GLN A 214 -1.60 -28.75 -11.49
C GLN A 214 -2.80 -28.91 -10.57
N TYR A 215 -2.88 -28.06 -9.55
CA TYR A 215 -3.96 -28.05 -8.58
C TYR A 215 -4.40 -26.61 -8.30
N ASP A 216 -5.68 -26.35 -8.53
CA ASP A 216 -6.31 -25.06 -8.24
C ASP A 216 -7.37 -25.25 -7.15
N GLY A 217 -7.38 -24.36 -6.15
CA GLY A 217 -8.38 -24.39 -5.08
C GLY A 217 -9.81 -24.16 -5.60
N VAL A 218 -9.96 -23.33 -6.63
CA VAL A 218 -11.19 -23.16 -7.41
C VAL A 218 -10.93 -23.74 -8.80
N SER A 219 -11.56 -24.87 -9.11
CA SER A 219 -11.25 -25.64 -10.32
C SER A 219 -12.30 -25.46 -11.42
N TYR A 220 -11.82 -25.29 -12.66
CA TYR A 220 -12.65 -25.32 -13.88
C TYR A 220 -12.55 -26.67 -14.63
N SER A 221 -12.03 -27.71 -13.99
CA SER A 221 -11.83 -29.05 -14.59
C SER A 221 -13.10 -29.64 -15.18
N GLY A 222 -14.26 -29.48 -14.52
CA GLY A 222 -15.54 -29.99 -15.03
C GLY A 222 -15.92 -29.38 -16.38
N MET A 223 -15.78 -28.06 -16.53
CA MET A 223 -16.06 -27.36 -17.79
C MET A 223 -15.06 -27.76 -18.88
N LEU A 224 -13.77 -27.93 -18.53
CA LEU A 224 -12.75 -28.39 -19.47
C LEU A 224 -13.04 -29.80 -20.01
N LEU A 225 -13.40 -30.74 -19.13
CA LEU A 225 -13.73 -32.13 -19.51
C LEU A 225 -15.03 -32.19 -20.32
N ALA A 226 -16.03 -31.40 -19.97
CA ALA A 226 -17.28 -31.31 -20.73
C ALA A 226 -17.03 -30.80 -22.15
N ASN A 227 -16.23 -29.74 -22.32
CA ASN A 227 -15.89 -29.23 -23.66
C ASN A 227 -15.03 -30.21 -24.46
N GLU A 228 -14.16 -30.98 -23.80
CA GLU A 228 -13.41 -32.05 -24.45
C GLU A 228 -14.36 -33.15 -24.96
N ALA A 229 -15.33 -33.57 -24.15
CA ALA A 229 -16.31 -34.58 -24.55
C ALA A 229 -17.27 -34.09 -25.65
N CYS A 230 -17.69 -32.83 -25.61
CA CYS A 230 -18.65 -32.28 -26.56
C CYS A 230 -18.02 -31.78 -27.87
N TYR A 231 -16.82 -31.18 -27.81
CA TYR A 231 -16.18 -30.48 -28.93
C TYR A 231 -14.80 -31.04 -29.30
N GLY A 232 -14.31 -32.06 -28.59
CA GLY A 232 -12.97 -32.63 -28.81
C GLY A 232 -11.83 -31.72 -28.38
N LYS A 233 -12.11 -30.64 -27.62
CA LYS A 233 -11.12 -29.66 -27.19
C LYS A 233 -11.24 -29.34 -25.71
N ARG A 234 -10.16 -29.57 -24.97
CA ARG A 234 -10.04 -29.23 -23.55
C ARG A 234 -9.73 -27.73 -23.39
N ALA A 235 -10.76 -26.89 -23.47
CA ALA A 235 -10.64 -25.43 -23.39
C ALA A 235 -11.81 -24.80 -22.64
N LEU A 236 -11.61 -23.57 -22.13
CA LEU A 236 -12.68 -22.74 -21.60
C LEU A 236 -13.29 -21.94 -22.75
N PRO A 237 -14.63 -21.84 -22.85
CA PRO A 237 -15.29 -21.04 -23.86
C PRO A 237 -15.16 -19.55 -23.51
N SER A 238 -15.06 -18.71 -24.55
CA SER A 238 -15.17 -17.26 -24.41
C SER A 238 -16.58 -16.84 -24.85
N TYR A 239 -17.24 -16.02 -24.05
CA TYR A 239 -18.61 -15.58 -24.29
C TYR A 239 -18.64 -14.12 -24.77
N HIS A 240 -19.31 -13.89 -25.91
CA HIS A 240 -19.57 -12.56 -26.45
C HIS A 240 -20.93 -12.05 -25.98
N PHE A 241 -21.01 -11.59 -24.72
CA PHE A 241 -22.24 -11.05 -24.15
C PHE A 241 -22.78 -9.83 -24.91
N ASP A 242 -21.91 -9.08 -25.60
CA ASP A 242 -22.26 -7.96 -26.48
C ASP A 242 -23.12 -8.38 -27.69
N LYS A 243 -23.07 -9.65 -28.08
CA LYS A 243 -23.83 -10.21 -29.20
C LYS A 243 -25.10 -10.96 -28.76
N ALA A 244 -25.37 -11.05 -27.47
CA ALA A 244 -26.52 -11.77 -26.93
C ALA A 244 -27.68 -10.80 -26.64
N LYS A 245 -28.89 -11.16 -27.08
CA LYS A 245 -30.13 -10.42 -26.71
C LYS A 245 -30.74 -10.89 -25.38
N THR A 246 -30.50 -12.15 -25.03
CA THR A 246 -31.06 -12.80 -23.85
C THR A 246 -30.03 -13.75 -23.30
N ILE A 247 -29.79 -13.69 -21.98
CA ILE A 247 -28.82 -14.52 -21.28
C ILE A 247 -29.58 -15.31 -20.22
N VAL A 248 -29.42 -16.64 -20.22
CA VAL A 248 -29.97 -17.53 -19.19
C VAL A 248 -28.80 -18.02 -18.34
N SER A 249 -28.77 -17.63 -17.07
CA SER A 249 -27.77 -18.12 -16.11
C SER A 249 -28.32 -19.29 -15.32
N LEU A 250 -27.58 -20.40 -15.32
CA LEU A 250 -27.87 -21.59 -14.52
C LEU A 250 -26.68 -21.85 -13.60
N SER A 251 -26.73 -21.30 -12.39
CA SER A 251 -25.62 -21.38 -11.41
C SER A 251 -24.27 -20.93 -11.98
N ALA A 252 -24.29 -19.95 -12.89
CA ALA A 252 -23.09 -19.38 -13.49
C ALA A 252 -22.89 -17.95 -12.98
N ASP A 253 -21.75 -17.71 -12.34
CA ASP A 253 -21.34 -16.40 -11.85
C ASP A 253 -20.28 -15.81 -12.80
N PHE A 254 -20.75 -15.06 -13.81
CA PHE A 254 -19.91 -14.55 -14.90
C PHE A 254 -19.62 -13.04 -14.82
N LEU A 255 -20.02 -12.37 -13.72
CA LEU A 255 -19.84 -10.93 -13.49
C LEU A 255 -18.74 -10.63 -12.48
#